data_AF-A0A8X7CU44-F1
#
_entry.id   AF-A0A8X7CU44-F1
#
_cell.length_a   1.000
_cell.length_b   1.000
_cell.length_c   1.000
_cell.angle_alpha   90.00
_cell.angle_beta   90.00
_cell.angle_gamma   90.00
#
_symmetry.space_group_name_H-M   'P 1'
#
loop_
_entity.id
_entity.type
_entity.pdbx_description
1 polymer ?
#
loop_
_entity_poly.entity_id
_entity_poly.type
_entity_poly.pdbx_seq_one_letter_code
_entity_poly.pdbx_strand_id
1 'polypeptide(L)' 'MTLYPKDLWLLVYTNGSAQDDGSAGAGFYCENLFEGSLAAGLGAANFDVEIEAMRQAICHLTNLSTFYRHTVYLEDS' A
#
# COMPACT_ATOMS: atom_id res chain seq x y z
N MET A 1 5.34 -18.39 23.65
CA MET A 1 4.80 -17.03 23.47
C MET A 1 5.45 -16.45 22.24
N THR A 2 4.71 -16.28 21.15
CA THR A 2 5.23 -15.66 19.93
C THR A 2 5.34 -14.16 20.15
N LEU A 3 6.50 -13.58 19.84
CA LEU A 3 6.78 -12.14 20.01
C LEU A 3 5.93 -11.27 19.06
N TYR A 4 5.33 -11.88 18.02
CA TYR A 4 4.56 -11.22 16.97
C TYR A 4 3.27 -12.01 16.67
N PRO A 5 2.22 -11.84 17.49
CA PRO A 5 0.95 -12.51 17.25
C PRO A 5 0.28 -11.92 16.00
N LYS A 6 0.10 -12.73 14.95
CA LYS A 6 -0.41 -12.31 13.64
C LYS A 6 -1.70 -11.49 13.73
N ASP A 7 -2.57 -11.82 14.68
CA ASP A 7 -3.88 -11.18 14.87
C ASP A 7 -3.80 -9.72 15.36
N LEU A 8 -2.61 -9.22 15.73
CA LEU A 8 -2.39 -7.81 16.10
C LEU A 8 -1.80 -6.97 14.96
N TRP A 9 -1.49 -7.58 13.82
CA TRP A 9 -0.82 -6.94 12.69
C TRP A 9 -1.75 -6.82 11.49
N LEU A 10 -1.84 -5.61 10.96
CA LEU A 10 -2.41 -5.36 9.64
C LEU A 10 -1.37 -5.61 8.56
N LEU A 11 -1.79 -6.34 7.53
CA LEU A 11 -1.00 -6.53 6.33
C LEU A 11 -1.55 -5.57 5.27
N VAL A 12 -0.68 -4.71 4.77
CA VAL A 12 -0.97 -3.81 3.66
C VAL A 12 -0.07 -4.24 2.51
N TYR A 13 -0.69 -4.50 1.37
CA TYR A 13 -0.02 -4.82 0.14
C TYR A 13 -0.06 -3.58 -0.75
N THR A 14 1.06 -3.29 -1.38
CA THR A 14 1.26 -2.13 -2.23
C THR A 14 2.08 -2.59 -3.43
N ASN A 15 1.79 -2.00 -4.59
CA ASN A 15 2.55 -2.29 -5.80
C ASN A 15 2.49 -1.08 -6.75
N GLY A 16 3.66 -0.66 -7.22
CA GLY A 16 3.86 0.33 -8.26
C GLY A 16 4.30 -0.27 -9.60
N SER A 17 3.68 0.17 -10.70
CA SER A 17 4.04 -0.27 -12.05
C SER A 17 4.05 0.89 -13.04
N ALA A 18 5.11 0.97 -13.84
CA ALA A 18 5.23 1.81 -15.02
C ALA A 18 5.38 0.93 -16.26
N GLN A 19 4.82 1.43 -17.34
CA GLN A 19 4.80 0.81 -18.66
C GLN A 19 5.81 1.48 -19.58
N ASP A 20 6.14 0.80 -20.68
CA ASP A 20 7.09 1.31 -21.69
C ASP A 20 6.58 2.58 -22.40
N ASP A 21 5.28 2.84 -22.39
CA ASP A 21 4.67 4.07 -22.92
C ASP A 21 4.81 5.26 -21.96
N GLY A 22 5.47 5.06 -20.83
CA GLY A 22 5.70 6.06 -19.79
C GLY A 22 4.50 6.26 -18.86
N SER A 23 3.39 5.54 -19.06
CA SER A 23 2.28 5.54 -18.09
C SER A 23 2.68 4.78 -16.84
N ALA A 24 2.28 5.29 -15.68
CA ALA A 24 2.49 4.60 -14.42
C ALA A 24 1.27 4.69 -13.53
N GLY A 25 1.14 3.70 -12.66
CA GLY A 25 0.10 3.62 -11.66
C GLY A 25 0.48 2.69 -10.53
N ALA A 26 -0.31 2.73 -9.48
CA ALA A 26 -0.07 1.89 -8.31
C ALA A 26 -1.37 1.43 -7.69
N GLY A 27 -1.28 0.37 -6.88
CA GLY A 27 -2.38 -0.20 -6.14
C GLY A 27 -2.02 -0.39 -4.69
N PHE A 28 -3.03 -0.36 -3.82
CA PHE A 28 -2.88 -0.71 -2.42
C PHE A 28 -4.08 -1.53 -1.95
N TYR A 29 -3.84 -2.46 -1.03
CA TYR A 29 -4.84 -3.40 -0.56
C TYR A 29 -4.60 -3.78 0.90
N CYS A 30 -5.65 -3.76 1.70
CA CYS A 30 -5.66 -4.27 3.06
C CYS A 30 -6.94 -5.09 3.27
N GLU A 31 -6.76 -6.39 3.54
CA GLU A 31 -7.85 -7.37 3.58
C GLU A 31 -8.97 -6.94 4.53
N ASN A 32 -10.21 -6.93 4.01
CA ASN A 32 -11.44 -6.53 4.70
C ASN A 32 -11.50 -5.07 5.20
N LEU A 33 -10.53 -4.21 4.86
CA LEU A 33 -10.50 -2.82 5.32
C LEU A 33 -10.60 -1.80 4.19
N PHE A 34 -9.70 -1.86 3.21
CA PHE A 34 -9.67 -0.92 2.10
C PHE A 34 -8.86 -1.46 0.93
N GLU A 35 -9.16 -0.95 -0.26
CA GLU A 35 -8.37 -1.18 -1.46
C GLU A 35 -8.49 0.03 -2.38
N GLY A 36 -7.52 0.21 -3.26
CA GLY A 36 -7.54 1.30 -4.22
C GLY A 36 -6.45 1.18 -5.26
N SER A 37 -6.59 2.02 -6.29
CA SER A 37 -5.57 2.20 -7.31
C SER A 37 -5.52 3.66 -7.73
N LEU A 38 -4.37 4.08 -8.25
CA LEU A 38 -4.12 5.43 -8.72
C LEU A 38 -3.31 5.40 -10.01
N ALA A 39 -3.65 6.29 -10.93
CA ALA A 39 -2.82 6.59 -12.10
C ALA A 39 -1.93 7.80 -11.75
N ALA A 40 -0.63 7.67 -11.91
CA ALA A 40 0.33 8.72 -11.61
C ALA A 40 0.67 9.60 -12.84
N GLY A 41 0.12 9.25 -14.01
CA GLY A 41 0.35 9.99 -15.25
C GLY A 41 1.64 9.57 -15.96
N LEU A 42 2.08 10.38 -16.92
CA LEU A 42 3.25 10.10 -17.75
C LEU A 42 4.55 10.47 -17.04
N GLY A 43 5.57 9.63 -17.19
CA GLY A 43 6.95 9.90 -16.78
C GLY A 43 7.27 9.65 -15.31
N ALA A 44 6.34 9.06 -14.55
CA ALA A 44 6.62 8.59 -13.19
C ALA A 44 7.30 7.21 -13.24
N ALA A 45 8.28 6.97 -12.37
CA ALA A 45 8.94 5.68 -12.25
C ALA A 45 8.12 4.70 -11.40
N ASN A 46 8.37 3.39 -11.53
CA ASN A 46 7.75 2.35 -10.68
C ASN A 46 7.83 2.72 -9.20
N PHE A 47 9.02 3.14 -8.75
CA PHE A 47 9.23 3.45 -7.34
C PHE A 47 8.48 4.71 -6.89
N ASP A 48 8.34 5.73 -7.74
CA ASP A 48 7.59 6.94 -7.40
C ASP A 48 6.11 6.62 -7.13
N VAL A 49 5.55 5.71 -7.92
CA VAL A 49 4.15 5.32 -7.79
C VAL A 49 3.92 4.34 -6.63
N GLU A 50 4.92 3.52 -6.29
CA GLU A 50 4.93 2.71 -5.05
C GLU A 50 4.86 3.61 -3.79
N ILE A 51 5.68 4.66 -3.73
CA ILE A 51 5.65 5.62 -2.63
C ILE A 51 4.25 6.24 -2.48
N GLU A 52 3.59 6.57 -3.59
CA GLU A 52 2.24 7.14 -3.56
C GLU A 52 1.19 6.10 -3.12
N ALA A 53 1.29 4.83 -3.51
CA ALA A 53 0.42 3.76 -2.99
C ALA A 53 0.57 3.60 -1.48
N MET A 54 1.81 3.54 -0.97
CA MET A 54 2.06 3.55 0.47
C MET A 54 1.44 4.78 1.15
N ARG A 55 1.61 5.98 0.58
CA ARG A 55 1.06 7.23 1.13
C ARG A 55 -0.46 7.15 1.24
N GLN A 56 -1.15 6.69 0.20
CA GLN A 56 -2.61 6.53 0.21
C GLN A 56 -3.05 5.49 1.24
N ALA A 57 -2.37 4.36 1.33
CA ALA A 57 -2.66 3.35 2.34
C ALA A 57 -2.49 3.89 3.76
N ILE A 58 -1.45 4.69 4.03
CA ILE A 58 -1.28 5.39 5.32
C ILE A 58 -2.47 6.31 5.59
N CYS A 59 -2.91 7.11 4.61
CA CYS A 59 -4.10 7.96 4.74
C CYS A 59 -5.33 7.15 5.12
N HIS A 60 -5.57 6.00 4.48
CA HIS A 60 -6.68 5.11 4.85
C HIS A 60 -6.55 4.58 6.28
N LEU A 61 -5.36 4.12 6.68
CA LEU A 61 -5.10 3.62 8.04
C LEU A 61 -5.31 4.69 9.11
N THR A 62 -4.82 5.92 8.90
CA THR A 62 -4.95 7.01 9.88
C THR A 62 -6.41 7.42 10.13
N ASN A 63 -7.28 7.19 9.15
CA ASN A 63 -8.72 7.43 9.26
C ASN A 63 -9.51 6.23 9.81
N LEU A 64 -8.85 5.09 10.04
CA LEU A 64 -9.49 3.84 10.39
C LEU A 64 -9.53 3.66 11.92
N SER A 65 -10.73 3.52 12.47
CA SER A 65 -10.90 3.06 13.85
C SER A 65 -10.72 1.54 13.88
N THR A 66 -9.60 1.06 14.42
CA THR A 66 -9.28 -0.37 14.43
C THR A 66 -8.60 -0.83 15.71
N PHE A 67 -8.71 -2.13 16.01
CA PHE A 67 -8.10 -2.78 17.18
C PHE A 67 -6.65 -3.22 16.92
N TYR A 68 -6.22 -3.27 15.67
CA TYR A 68 -4.84 -3.62 15.31
C TYR A 68 -3.87 -2.56 15.82
N ARG A 69 -2.71 -3.00 16.33
CA ARG A 69 -1.71 -2.12 16.96
C ARG A 69 -0.49 -1.87 16.10
N HIS A 70 -0.34 -2.67 15.05
CA HIS A 70 0.83 -2.66 14.19
C HIS A 70 0.40 -2.87 12.74
N THR A 71 1.21 -2.33 11.82
CA THR A 71 1.02 -2.48 10.38
C THR A 71 2.34 -2.95 9.77
N VAL A 72 2.26 -3.89 8.82
CA VAL A 72 3.35 -4.29 7.93
C VAL A 72 2.97 -3.94 6.51
N TYR A 73 3.91 -3.33 5.78
CA TYR A 73 3.84 -3.13 4.35
C TYR A 73 4.57 -4.27 3.63
N LEU A 74 3.90 -4.87 2.66
CA LEU A 74 4.43 -5.91 1.80
C LEU A 74 4.52 -5.34 0.39
N GLU A 75 5.77 -5.15 -0.05
CA GLU A 75 6.18 -4.47 -1.28
C GLU A 75 7.16 -5.39 -2.05
N ASP A 76 7.24 -5.26 -3.37
CA ASP A 76 8.23 -5.96 -4.22
C ASP A 76 9.33 -5.05 -4.79
N SER A 77 9.28 -3.75 -4.47
CA SER A 77 10.24 -2.70 -4.86
C SER A 77 11.40 -2.47 -3.88
#